data_AF-A0A6P0YP32-F1
#
_entry.id   AF-A0A6P0YP32-F1
#
_cell.length_a   1.000
_cell.length_b   1.000
_cell.length_c   1.000
_cell.angle_alpha   90.00
_cell.angle_beta   90.00
_cell.angle_gamma   90.00
#
_symmetry.space_group_name_H-M   'P 1'
#
loop_
_entity.id
_entity.type
_entity.pdbx_description
1 polymer ?
#
loop_
_entity_poly.entity_id
_entity_poly.type
_entity_poly.pdbx_seq_one_letter_code
_entity_poly.pdbx_strand_id
1 'polypeptide(L)'
;MVERNGWLGQDWLTSSHIVMVGMLLGFAIAHSGLAALRSRAEKVIGARLYRVLFALVSIPFATVLIIYFFNHRYDGAQLWMLQG
;
A
#
# COMPACT_ATOMS: atom_id res chain seq x y z
N MET A 1 41.92 16.99 6.87
CA MET A 1 40.97 17.88 7.55
C MET A 1 39.67 17.12 7.72
N VAL A 2 39.45 16.62 8.93
CA VAL A 2 38.19 16.01 9.40
C VAL A 2 37.33 17.13 9.99
N GLU A 3 36.01 16.88 10.08
CA GLU A 3 34.92 17.68 10.68
C GLU A 3 34.11 18.49 9.63
N ARG A 4 32.77 18.44 9.54
CA ARG A 4 31.74 18.19 10.56
C ARG A 4 30.37 18.02 9.85
N ASN A 5 29.49 17.16 10.39
CA ASN A 5 28.02 17.17 10.25
C ASN A 5 27.33 16.28 9.18
N GLY A 6 27.80 15.05 8.96
CA GLY A 6 27.01 14.01 8.29
C GLY A 6 25.85 13.42 9.12
N TRP A 7 25.23 14.19 10.02
CA TRP A 7 24.31 13.70 11.07
C TRP A 7 22.86 14.22 11.00
N LEU A 8 22.48 15.00 9.97
CA LEU A 8 21.09 15.44 9.76
C LEU A 8 20.43 14.81 8.53
N GLY A 9 20.72 13.53 8.27
CA GLY A 9 20.13 12.78 7.17
C GLY A 9 19.46 11.49 7.62
N GLN A 10 18.84 11.46 8.80
CA GLN A 10 17.95 10.36 9.16
C GLN A 10 16.53 10.73 8.74
N ASP A 11 16.27 10.74 7.43
CA ASP A 11 14.90 10.66 6.94
C ASP A 11 14.45 9.20 7.02
N TRP A 12 14.45 8.63 8.23
CA TRP A 12 13.86 7.31 8.50
C TRP A 12 12.37 7.28 8.12
N LEU A 13 11.75 8.46 8.10
CA LEU A 13 10.45 8.79 7.51
C LEU A 13 10.64 9.28 6.07
N THR A 14 11.06 8.39 5.18
CA THR A 14 11.03 8.64 3.74
C THR A 14 9.58 8.83 3.25
N SER A 15 9.37 9.68 2.24
CA SER A 15 8.04 9.92 1.65
C SER A 15 7.31 8.64 1.25
N SER A 16 8.05 7.57 0.96
CA SER A 16 7.59 6.20 0.70
C SER A 16 6.68 5.65 1.80
N HIS A 17 6.94 5.96 3.07
CA HIS A 17 6.12 5.52 4.20
C HIS A 17 4.73 6.16 4.17
N ILE A 18 4.65 7.45 3.83
CA ILE A 18 3.38 8.17 3.70
C ILE A 18 2.58 7.62 2.52
N VAL A 19 3.25 7.33 1.40
CA VAL A 19 2.61 6.70 0.24
C VAL A 19 2.10 5.30 0.57
N MET A 20 2.87 4.48 1.31
CA MET A 20 2.43 3.17 1.79
C MET A 20 1.18 3.28 2.67
N VAL A 21 1.15 4.20 3.63
CA VAL A 21 -0.02 4.45 4.48
C VAL A 21 -1.20 4.93 3.63
N GLY A 22 -0.97 5.83 2.67
CA GLY A 22 -1.99 6.30 1.73
C GLY A 22 -2.56 5.17 0.86
N MET A 23 -1.72 4.27 0.36
CA MET A 23 -2.14 3.09 -0.41
C MET A 23 -2.92 2.10 0.46
N LEU A 24 -2.50 1.84 1.70
CA LEU A 24 -3.21 0.96 2.64
C LEU A 24 -4.57 1.53 3.04
N LEU A 25 -4.64 2.82 3.34
CA LEU A 25 -5.91 3.50 3.63
C LEU A 25 -6.81 3.55 2.40
N GLY A 26 -6.24 3.83 1.21
CA GLY A 26 -6.95 3.80 -0.06
C GLY A 26 -7.52 2.41 -0.35
N PHE A 27 -6.74 1.35 -0.12
CA PHE A 27 -7.20 -0.03 -0.22
C PHE A 27 -8.33 -0.32 0.77
N ALA A 28 -8.16 0.07 2.04
CA ALA A 28 -9.14 -0.17 3.08
C ALA A 28 -10.47 0.54 2.78
N ILE A 29 -10.41 1.80 2.33
CA ILE A 29 -11.60 2.58 1.94
C ILE A 29 -12.23 1.99 0.68
N ALA A 30 -11.45 1.66 -0.35
CA ALA A 30 -11.98 1.05 -1.57
C ALA A 30 -12.67 -0.29 -1.27
N HIS A 31 -12.01 -1.16 -0.50
CA HIS A 31 -12.52 -2.48 -0.13
C HIS A 31 -13.78 -2.38 0.76
N SER A 32 -13.77 -1.49 1.75
CA SER A 32 -14.92 -1.29 2.66
C SER A 32 -16.06 -0.55 2.00
N GLY A 33 -15.75 0.45 1.15
CA GLY A 33 -16.72 1.22 0.38
C GLY A 33 -17.43 0.38 -0.66
N LEU A 34 -16.69 -0.52 -1.34
CA LEU A 34 -17.30 -1.55 -2.20
C LEU A 34 -18.28 -2.41 -1.40
N ALA A 35 -17.89 -2.87 -0.20
CA ALA A 35 -18.76 -3.68 0.67
C ALA A 35 -20.06 -2.95 1.07
N ALA A 36 -20.01 -1.64 1.31
CA ALA A 36 -21.21 -0.84 1.56
C ALA A 36 -22.09 -0.70 0.30
N LEU A 37 -21.48 -0.59 -0.88
CA LEU A 37 -22.17 -0.48 -2.15
C LEU A 37 -22.85 -1.79 -2.57
N ARG A 38 -22.45 -2.93 -1.99
CA ARG A 38 -23.07 -4.25 -2.20
C ARG A 38 -24.59 -4.21 -2.21
N SER A 39 -25.22 -3.55 -1.23
CA SER A 39 -26.67 -3.48 -1.11
C SER A 39 -27.36 -2.75 -2.28
N ARG A 40 -26.70 -1.76 -2.89
CA ARG A 40 -27.18 -1.07 -4.10
C ARG A 40 -26.77 -1.78 -5.38
N ALA A 41 -25.55 -2.31 -5.44
CA ALA A 41 -25.01 -3.00 -6.61
C ALA A 41 -25.70 -4.34 -6.87
N GLU A 42 -26.07 -5.09 -5.83
CA GLU A 42 -26.85 -6.32 -5.96
C GLU A 42 -28.22 -6.05 -6.61
N LYS A 43 -28.83 -4.89 -6.34
CA LYS A 43 -30.11 -4.48 -6.96
C LYS A 43 -29.99 -4.03 -8.42
N VAL A 44 -28.83 -3.52 -8.84
CA VAL A 44 -28.64 -2.95 -10.19
C VAL A 44 -27.99 -3.95 -11.16
N ILE A 45 -27.04 -4.76 -10.69
CA ILE A 45 -26.12 -5.54 -11.55
C ILE A 45 -26.18 -7.05 -11.22
N GLY A 46 -26.69 -7.42 -10.05
CA GLY A 46 -26.80 -8.81 -9.60
C GLY A 46 -25.54 -9.35 -8.90
N ALA A 47 -25.74 -10.33 -8.02
CA ALA A 47 -24.74 -10.81 -7.06
C ALA A 47 -23.46 -11.40 -7.68
N ARG A 48 -23.53 -11.99 -8.89
CA ARG A 48 -22.36 -12.56 -9.57
C ARG A 48 -21.43 -11.51 -10.15
N LEU A 49 -21.99 -10.51 -10.85
CA LEU A 49 -21.16 -9.47 -11.48
C LEU A 49 -20.48 -8.59 -10.42
N TYR A 50 -21.17 -8.34 -9.31
CA TYR A 50 -20.58 -7.63 -8.17
C TYR A 50 -19.33 -8.33 -7.63
N ARG A 51 -19.33 -9.67 -7.49
CA ARG A 51 -18.15 -10.44 -7.04
C ARG A 51 -16.97 -10.32 -8.00
N VAL A 52 -17.22 -10.36 -9.30
CA VAL A 52 -16.16 -10.23 -10.32
C VAL A 52 -15.58 -8.83 -10.30
N LEU A 53 -16.43 -7.78 -10.25
CA LEU A 53 -15.97 -6.39 -10.12
C LEU A 53 -15.16 -6.17 -8.84
N PHE A 54 -15.61 -6.73 -7.73
CA PHE A 54 -14.91 -6.65 -6.45
C PHE A 54 -13.51 -7.26 -6.51
N ALA A 55 -13.39 -8.44 -7.13
CA ALA A 55 -12.11 -9.11 -7.34
C ALA A 55 -11.22 -8.33 -8.33
N LEU A 56 -11.80 -7.83 -9.42
CA LEU A 56 -11.08 -7.04 -10.43
C LEU A 56 -10.56 -5.71 -9.89
N VAL A 57 -11.16 -5.13 -8.86
CA VAL A 57 -10.58 -3.97 -8.17
C VAL A 57 -9.56 -4.39 -7.12
N SER A 58 -9.90 -5.38 -6.28
CA SER A 58 -9.05 -5.75 -5.13
C SER A 58 -7.73 -6.39 -5.54
N ILE A 59 -7.73 -7.25 -6.57
CA ILE A 59 -6.53 -7.98 -7.02
C ILE A 59 -5.46 -7.02 -7.56
N PRO A 60 -5.71 -6.17 -8.58
CA PRO A 60 -4.67 -5.28 -9.10
C PRO A 60 -4.24 -4.24 -8.06
N PHE A 61 -5.15 -3.79 -7.18
CA PHE A 61 -4.79 -2.87 -6.10
C PHE A 61 -3.81 -3.52 -5.12
N ALA A 62 -4.07 -4.77 -4.72
CA ALA A 62 -3.15 -5.55 -3.90
C ALA A 62 -1.80 -5.78 -4.61
N THR A 63 -1.81 -6.06 -5.91
CA THR A 63 -0.58 -6.21 -6.70
C THR A 63 0.28 -4.94 -6.67
N VAL A 64 -0.31 -3.77 -6.91
CA VAL A 64 0.43 -2.48 -6.84
C VAL A 64 0.98 -2.24 -5.44
N LEU A 65 0.20 -2.51 -4.40
CA LEU A 65 0.62 -2.40 -3.00
C LEU A 65 1.84 -3.28 -2.70
N ILE A 66 1.80 -4.53 -3.14
CA ILE A 66 2.89 -5.50 -2.93
C ILE A 66 4.15 -5.07 -3.69
N ILE A 67 4.02 -4.67 -4.97
CA ILE A 67 5.16 -4.19 -5.78
C ILE A 67 5.78 -2.93 -5.16
N TYR A 68 4.94 -1.97 -4.76
CA TYR A 68 5.40 -0.73 -4.14
C TYR A 68 6.12 -0.99 -2.81
N PHE A 69 5.59 -1.89 -1.98
CA PHE A 69 6.23 -2.33 -0.74
C PHE A 69 7.60 -2.98 -0.98
N PHE A 70 7.71 -3.88 -1.95
CA PHE A 70 9.01 -4.51 -2.27
C PHE A 70 10.04 -3.50 -2.77
N ASN A 71 9.62 -2.53 -3.60
CA ASN A 71 10.52 -1.50 -4.13
C ASN A 71 11.05 -0.56 -3.06
N HIS A 72 10.25 -0.23 -2.03
CA HIS A 72 10.65 0.70 -0.96
C HIS A 72 11.03 -0.04 0.34
N ARG A 73 11.21 -1.37 0.29
CA ARG A 73 11.58 -2.20 1.44
C ARG A 73 12.87 -1.73 2.13
N TYR A 74 13.80 -1.17 1.37
CA TYR A 74 15.11 -0.72 1.86
C TYR A 74 15.14 0.78 2.17
N ASP A 75 14.03 1.50 1.99
CA ASP A 75 13.94 2.95 2.30
C ASP A 75 13.79 3.22 3.80
N GLY A 76 13.68 2.17 4.62
CA GLY A 76 13.60 2.22 6.08
C GLY A 76 14.91 1.80 6.75
N ALA A 77 14.91 1.85 8.08
CA ALA A 77 16.07 1.44 8.87
C ALA A 77 16.30 -0.08 8.74
N GLN A 78 17.39 -0.45 8.08
CA GLN A 78 17.83 -1.84 7.99
C GLN A 78 18.42 -2.29 9.33
N LEU A 79 17.69 -3.13 10.06
CA LEU A 79 18.08 -3.55 11.42
C LEU A 79 19.17 -4.64 11.45
N TRP A 80 19.35 -5.39 10.36
CA TRP A 80 20.35 -6.45 10.24
C TRP A 80 20.71 -6.72 8.77
N MET A 81 22.00 -6.96 8.51
CA MET A 81 22.52 -7.48 7.24
C MET A 81 23.26 -8.78 7.53
N LEU A 82 22.58 -9.91 7.41
CA LEU A 82 23.25 -11.21 7.45
C LEU A 82 23.82 -11.49 6.05
N GLN A 83 25.11 -11.22 5.88
CA GLN A 83 25.90 -11.73 4.77
C GLN A 83 26.53 -13.05 5.23
N GLY A 84 26.29 -14.11 4.46
CA GLY A 84 26.92 -15.42 4.64
C GLY A 84 28.24 -15.52 3.90
#